data_AF-A0A7W6C0R2-F1
#
_entry.id   AF-A0A7W6C0R2-F1
#
_cell.length_a   1.000
_cell.length_b   1.000
_cell.length_c   1.000
_cell.angle_alpha   90.00
_cell.angle_beta   90.00
_cell.angle_gamma   90.00
#
_symmetry.space_group_name_H-M   'P 1'
#
loop_
_entity.id
_entity.type
_entity.pdbx_description
1 polymer ?
#
loop_
_entity_poly.entity_id
_entity_poly.type
_entity_poly.pdbx_seq_one_letter_code
_entity_poly.pdbx_strand_id
1 'polypeptide(L)'
;MSRLFEGFSTDEIFNRWFEDNARPEAVAPMVAYLAHADCAPSKRVFSTGLGHVSEIFTGLTKGWHQAGHTPEDIRDQFTLIEDRSGYTVPMSALESTGAMFRDAPLPTSR
;
A
#
# COMPACT_ATOMS: atom_id res chain seq x y z
N MET A 1 -28.12 -23.00 -3.27
CA MET A 1 -26.72 -22.58 -3.04
C MET A 1 -26.41 -21.46 -4.02
N SER A 2 -25.81 -20.38 -3.53
CA SER A 2 -25.67 -19.10 -4.24
C SER A 2 -24.82 -19.23 -5.51
N ARG A 3 -25.34 -18.81 -6.67
CA ARG A 3 -24.63 -18.74 -7.97
C ARG A 3 -23.60 -17.59 -8.05
N LEU A 4 -23.05 -17.15 -6.92
CA LEU A 4 -22.25 -15.92 -6.88
C LEU A 4 -20.90 -16.03 -7.63
N PHE A 5 -20.46 -17.24 -7.98
CA PHE A 5 -19.13 -17.50 -8.55
C PHE A 5 -19.13 -18.36 -9.82
N GLU A 6 -20.31 -18.62 -10.40
CA GLU A 6 -20.42 -19.33 -11.68
C GLU A 6 -19.75 -18.48 -12.78
N GLY A 7 -18.59 -18.92 -13.28
CA GLY A 7 -17.83 -18.24 -14.34
C GLY A 7 -16.58 -17.47 -13.89
N PHE A 8 -16.07 -17.66 -12.66
CA PHE A 8 -14.82 -17.02 -12.23
C PHE A 8 -13.56 -17.56 -12.97
N SER A 9 -13.57 -18.85 -13.34
CA SER A 9 -12.56 -19.50 -14.18
C SER A 9 -13.19 -20.64 -14.99
N THR A 10 -12.57 -21.04 -16.09
CA THR A 10 -12.93 -22.29 -16.82
C THR A 10 -12.37 -23.54 -16.16
N ASP A 11 -11.50 -23.41 -15.16
CA ASP A 11 -10.92 -24.53 -14.40
C ASP A 11 -11.82 -24.91 -13.21
N GLU A 12 -12.43 -26.09 -13.31
CA GLU A 12 -13.34 -26.61 -12.27
C GLU A 12 -12.65 -26.96 -10.96
N ILE A 13 -11.37 -27.39 -10.99
CA ILE A 13 -10.61 -27.69 -9.78
C ILE A 13 -10.39 -26.39 -9.01
N PHE A 14 -10.00 -25.35 -9.73
CA PHE A 14 -9.83 -24.02 -9.15
C PHE A 14 -11.14 -23.47 -8.58
N ASN A 15 -12.26 -23.59 -9.31
CA ASN A 15 -13.56 -23.09 -8.84
C ASN A 15 -13.99 -23.78 -7.54
N ARG A 16 -13.85 -25.11 -7.44
CA ARG A 16 -14.14 -25.84 -6.19
C ARG A 16 -13.24 -25.38 -5.05
N TRP A 17 -11.93 -25.28 -5.31
CA TRP A 17 -10.99 -24.79 -4.31
C TRP A 17 -11.36 -23.37 -3.83
N PHE A 18 -11.73 -22.48 -4.75
CA PHE A 18 -12.14 -21.13 -4.42
C PHE A 18 -13.41 -21.12 -3.57
N GLU A 19 -14.43 -21.89 -3.93
CA GLU A 19 -15.67 -22.01 -3.14
C GLU A 19 -15.41 -22.52 -1.71
N ASP A 20 -14.51 -23.49 -1.56
CA ASP A 20 -14.15 -24.07 -0.26
C ASP A 20 -13.36 -23.11 0.63
N ASN A 21 -12.61 -22.16 0.03
CA ASN A 21 -11.67 -21.29 0.76
C ASN A 21 -12.11 -19.82 0.84
N ALA A 22 -12.93 -19.32 -0.09
CA ALA A 22 -13.43 -17.94 -0.14
C ALA A 22 -14.60 -17.73 0.84
N ARG A 23 -14.42 -18.23 2.05
CA ARG A 23 -15.41 -18.29 3.11
C ARG A 23 -15.39 -17.01 3.95
N PRO A 24 -16.53 -16.49 4.44
CA PRO A 24 -16.56 -15.33 5.34
C PRO A 24 -15.65 -15.50 6.57
N GLU A 25 -15.51 -16.73 7.06
CA GLU A 25 -14.65 -17.12 8.17
C GLU A 25 -13.16 -16.82 7.90
N ALA A 26 -12.74 -16.72 6.64
CA ALA A 26 -11.38 -16.32 6.24
C ALA A 26 -11.13 -14.79 6.33
N VAL A 27 -12.17 -14.00 6.65
CA VAL A 27 -12.11 -12.53 6.75
C VAL A 27 -12.51 -12.06 8.15
N ALA A 28 -13.51 -12.72 8.76
CA ALA A 28 -14.10 -12.32 10.03
C ALA A 28 -13.09 -12.07 11.18
N PRO A 29 -12.04 -12.88 11.39
CA PRO A 29 -11.07 -12.64 12.45
C PRO A 29 -10.30 -11.33 12.30
N MET A 30 -9.93 -10.96 11.07
CA MET A 30 -9.22 -9.70 10.81
C MET A 30 -10.12 -8.50 11.14
N VAL A 31 -11.40 -8.57 10.77
CA VAL A 31 -12.38 -7.53 11.11
C VAL A 31 -12.58 -7.43 12.62
N ALA A 32 -12.73 -8.56 13.31
CA ALA A 32 -12.88 -8.61 14.75
C ALA A 32 -11.68 -7.97 15.47
N TYR A 33 -10.46 -8.27 15.02
CA TYR A 33 -9.25 -7.66 15.58
C TYR A 33 -9.19 -6.15 15.33
N LEU A 34 -9.45 -5.70 14.09
CA LEU A 34 -9.45 -4.26 13.76
C LEU A 34 -10.50 -3.45 14.53
N ALA A 35 -11.59 -4.08 14.96
CA ALA A 35 -12.64 -3.46 15.76
C ALA A 35 -12.39 -3.55 17.29
N HIS A 36 -11.34 -4.25 17.73
CA HIS A 36 -11.05 -4.45 19.14
C HIS A 36 -10.38 -3.22 19.76
N ALA A 37 -10.67 -2.94 21.03
CA ALA A 37 -10.10 -1.77 21.74
C ALA A 37 -8.57 -1.83 21.88
N ASP A 38 -8.01 -3.04 21.96
CA ASP A 38 -6.55 -3.24 22.04
C ASP A 38 -5.85 -3.21 20.66
N CYS A 39 -6.58 -2.94 19.58
CA CYS A 39 -5.98 -2.83 18.25
C CYS A 39 -5.08 -1.59 18.17
N ALA A 40 -3.78 -1.80 18.32
CA ALA A 40 -2.78 -0.73 18.24
C ALA A 40 -2.65 -0.06 16.85
N PRO A 41 -2.73 -0.79 15.71
CA PRO A 41 -2.52 -0.16 14.41
C PRO A 41 -3.68 0.77 13.99
N SER A 42 -3.33 1.95 13.45
CA SER A 42 -4.27 2.88 12.83
C SER A 42 -3.77 3.32 11.45
N LYS A 43 -4.69 3.76 10.58
CA LYS A 43 -4.41 4.33 9.24
C LYS A 43 -3.75 3.37 8.25
N ARG A 44 -3.87 2.06 8.47
CA ARG A 44 -3.31 0.99 7.61
C ARG A 44 -4.39 0.36 6.76
N VAL A 45 -3.99 -0.23 5.63
CA VAL A 45 -4.88 -0.94 4.71
C VAL A 45 -4.46 -2.40 4.68
N PHE A 46 -5.41 -3.32 4.80
CA PHE A 46 -5.14 -4.75 4.84
C PHE A 46 -5.95 -5.48 3.76
N SER A 47 -5.34 -6.52 3.20
CA SER A 47 -6.02 -7.51 2.36
C SER A 47 -6.16 -8.80 3.16
N THR A 48 -7.34 -9.41 3.14
CA THR A 48 -7.61 -10.66 3.86
C THR A 48 -8.60 -11.52 3.08
N GLY A 49 -8.39 -12.83 3.08
CA GLY A 49 -9.25 -13.80 2.42
C GLY A 49 -8.49 -15.07 2.07
N LEU A 50 -9.19 -16.18 1.80
CA LEU A 50 -8.57 -17.48 1.46
C LEU A 50 -7.55 -17.97 2.52
N GLY A 51 -7.70 -17.56 3.78
CA GLY A 51 -6.74 -17.86 4.86
C GLY A 51 -5.47 -17.02 4.85
N HIS A 52 -5.35 -16.05 3.95
CA HIS A 52 -4.23 -15.13 3.82
C HIS A 52 -4.58 -13.76 4.43
N VAL A 53 -3.61 -13.15 5.11
CA VAL A 53 -3.70 -11.79 5.66
C VAL A 53 -2.42 -11.05 5.31
N SER A 54 -2.54 -9.87 4.69
CA SER A 54 -1.40 -9.00 4.37
C SER A 54 -1.75 -7.53 4.53
N GLU A 55 -0.72 -6.70 4.65
CA GLU A 55 -0.85 -5.25 4.56
C GLU A 55 -0.63 -4.78 3.12
N ILE A 56 -1.45 -3.81 2.70
CA ILE A 56 -1.19 -2.97 1.53
C ILE A 56 -0.62 -1.66 2.05
N PHE A 57 0.57 -1.28 1.60
CA PHE A 57 1.23 -0.04 2.00
C PHE A 57 1.55 0.84 0.78
N THR A 58 1.70 2.14 1.04
CA THR A 58 2.17 3.12 0.05
C THR A 58 3.53 3.65 0.49
N GLY A 59 4.56 3.37 -0.31
CA GLY A 59 5.92 3.85 -0.06
C GLY A 59 6.20 5.16 -0.79
N LEU A 60 6.98 6.04 -0.16
CA LEU A 60 7.53 7.26 -0.74
C LEU A 60 9.05 7.09 -0.88
N THR A 61 9.54 7.05 -2.12
CA THR A 61 10.98 7.00 -2.44
C THR A 61 11.70 8.24 -1.93
N LYS A 62 13.04 8.20 -1.87
CA LYS A 62 13.85 9.40 -1.53
C LYS A 62 13.63 10.55 -2.51
N GLY A 63 13.36 10.21 -3.77
CA GLY A 63 13.09 11.18 -4.82
C GLY A 63 14.34 11.97 -5.24
N TRP A 64 14.09 13.12 -5.85
CA TRP A 64 15.10 14.02 -6.38
C TRP A 64 14.63 15.47 -6.19
N HIS A 65 15.58 16.39 -6.02
CA HIS A 65 15.27 17.79 -5.73
C HIS A 65 16.12 18.75 -6.59
N GLN A 66 15.47 19.61 -7.36
CA GLN A 66 16.07 20.74 -8.06
C GLN A 66 15.06 21.88 -8.15
N ALA A 67 15.45 23.09 -7.78
CA ALA A 67 14.60 24.26 -7.93
C ALA A 67 14.44 24.62 -9.41
N GLY A 68 13.21 24.88 -9.86
CA GLY A 68 12.94 25.31 -11.24
C GLY A 68 13.19 24.24 -12.31
N HIS A 69 13.09 22.96 -11.96
CA HIS A 69 13.22 21.85 -12.91
C HIS A 69 12.17 21.89 -14.02
N THR A 70 12.51 21.34 -15.18
CA THR A 70 11.60 21.20 -16.33
C THR A 70 11.06 19.77 -16.46
N PRO A 71 10.08 19.51 -17.35
CA PRO A 71 9.65 18.15 -17.66
C PRO A 71 10.79 17.26 -18.18
N GLU A 72 11.75 17.82 -18.92
CA GLU A 72 12.94 17.11 -19.40
C GLU A 72 13.84 16.67 -18.24
N ASP A 73 14.03 17.53 -17.23
CA ASP A 73 14.78 17.15 -16.03
C ASP A 73 14.11 15.96 -15.31
N ILE A 74 12.77 15.94 -15.23
CA ILE A 74 12.01 14.82 -14.64
C ILE A 74 12.24 13.52 -15.43
N ARG A 75 12.21 13.59 -16.76
CA ARG A 75 12.52 12.44 -17.62
C ARG A 75 13.93 11.94 -17.36
N ASP A 76 14.90 12.85 -17.30
CA ASP A 76 16.32 12.51 -17.19
C ASP A 76 16.68 11.99 -15.78
N GLN A 77 15.92 12.39 -14.75
CA GLN A 77 16.10 11.96 -13.35
C GLN A 77 15.12 10.88 -12.91
N PHE A 78 14.31 10.33 -13.83
CA PHE A 78 13.21 9.42 -13.50
C PHE A 78 13.69 8.20 -12.70
N THR A 79 14.86 7.65 -13.02
CA THR A 79 15.48 6.52 -12.30
C THR A 79 15.71 6.84 -10.82
N LEU A 80 16.11 8.08 -10.47
CA LEU A 80 16.27 8.49 -9.07
C LEU A 80 14.91 8.68 -8.38
N ILE A 81 13.92 9.21 -9.11
CA ILE A 81 12.56 9.43 -8.60
C ILE A 81 11.90 8.10 -8.23
N GLU A 82 12.06 7.07 -9.05
CA GLU A 82 11.42 5.77 -8.85
C GLU A 82 12.27 4.74 -8.08
N ASP A 83 13.45 5.11 -7.60
CA ASP A 83 14.34 4.21 -6.87
C ASP A 83 13.68 3.75 -5.55
N ARG A 84 13.30 2.48 -5.51
CA ARG A 84 12.65 1.81 -4.37
C ARG A 84 13.65 1.10 -3.45
N SER A 85 14.97 1.23 -3.69
CA SER A 85 16.01 0.68 -2.81
C SER A 85 15.95 1.27 -1.39
N GLY A 86 15.37 2.46 -1.25
CA GLY A 86 14.99 3.06 0.03
C GLY A 86 13.72 3.89 -0.08
N TYR A 87 12.76 3.67 0.82
CA TYR A 87 11.52 4.41 0.91
C TYR A 87 11.10 4.61 2.37
N THR A 88 10.17 5.54 2.58
CA THR A 88 9.43 5.70 3.83
C THR A 88 7.97 5.30 3.62
N VAL A 89 7.25 4.96 4.69
CA VAL A 89 5.81 4.67 4.62
C VAL A 89 5.08 5.75 5.44
N PRO A 90 4.79 6.91 4.84
CA PRO A 90 4.16 8.00 5.57
C PRO A 90 2.70 7.66 5.88
N MET A 91 2.30 7.82 7.14
CA MET A 91 0.95 7.54 7.63
C MET A 91 0.09 8.81 7.73
N SER A 92 0.60 9.94 7.26
CA SER A 92 -0.10 11.22 7.18
C SER A 92 0.47 12.13 6.08
N ALA A 93 -0.33 13.11 5.66
CA ALA A 93 0.13 14.15 4.74
C ALA A 93 1.35 14.89 5.30
N LEU A 94 1.37 15.17 6.61
CA LEU A 94 2.49 15.85 7.27
C LEU A 94 3.78 15.02 7.23
N GLU A 95 3.70 13.70 7.46
CA GLU A 95 4.86 12.82 7.33
C GLU A 95 5.37 12.74 5.89
N SER A 96 4.47 12.65 4.91
CA SER A 96 4.81 12.64 3.48
C SER A 96 5.52 13.93 3.08
N THR A 97 4.93 15.08 3.41
CA THR A 97 5.53 16.40 3.14
C THR A 97 6.84 16.59 3.92
N GLY A 98 6.91 16.15 5.18
CA GLY A 98 8.12 16.16 5.99
C GLY A 98 9.26 15.35 5.37
N ALA A 99 8.96 14.20 4.77
CA ALA A 99 9.95 13.37 4.08
C ALA A 99 10.57 14.08 2.87
N MET A 100 9.80 14.90 2.14
CA MET A 100 10.30 15.70 1.01
C MET A 100 11.34 16.75 1.45
N PHE A 101 11.29 17.21 2.70
CA PHE A 101 12.22 18.22 3.22
C PHE A 101 13.53 17.66 3.76
N ARG A 102 13.63 16.34 3.96
CA ARG A 102 14.77 15.71 4.66
C ARG A 102 16.11 16.11 4.06
N ASP A 103 16.17 16.12 2.73
CA ASP A 103 17.37 16.45 1.95
C ASP A 103 17.17 17.73 1.13
N ALA A 104 16.08 18.46 1.36
CA ALA A 104 15.83 19.72 0.67
C ALA A 104 16.78 20.81 1.20
N PRO A 105 17.31 21.69 0.32
CA PRO A 105 18.04 22.87 0.76
C PRO A 105 17.07 23.85 1.39
N LEU A 106 16.80 23.67 2.70
CA LEU A 106 15.94 24.56 3.47
C LEU A 106 16.59 25.96 3.54
N PRO A 107 15.80 27.04 3.49
CA PRO A 107 16.32 28.38 3.73
C PRO A 107 16.98 28.42 5.11
N THR A 108 18.26 28.76 5.18
CA THR A 108 18.89 29.10 6.45
C THR A 108 18.35 30.45 6.89
N SER A 109 17.91 30.57 8.14
CA SER A 109 17.54 31.87 8.70
C SER A 109 18.73 32.83 8.57
N ARG A 110 18.49 34.01 7.98
CA ARG A 110 19.38 35.15 8.17
C ARG A 110 19.25 35.67 9.59
#